data_AF-A0A6J7PQB2-F1
#
_entry.id   AF-A0A6J7PQB2-F1
#
_cell.length_a   1.000
_cell.length_b   1.000
_cell.length_c   1.000
_cell.angle_alpha   90.00
_cell.angle_beta   90.00
_cell.angle_gamma   90.00
#
_symmetry.space_group_name_H-M   'P 1'
#
loop_
_entity.id
_entity.type
_entity.pdbx_description
1 polymer ?
#
loop_
_entity_poly.entity_id
_entity_poly.type
_entity_poly.pdbx_seq_one_letter_code
_entity_poly.pdbx_strand_id
1 'polypeptide(L)' 'MDKLLGQLLGAKSDDERKTALAAISKLWNDDVPSSIYEATGEMIIWDKDVHGVASNITAVARFEKAWIG' A
#
# COMPACT_ATOMS: atom_id res chain seq x y z
N MET A 1 17.32 -6.57 -7.30
CA MET A 1 16.39 -5.67 -6.60
C MET A 1 16.78 -4.20 -6.76
N ASP A 2 17.94 -3.78 -6.27
CA ASP A 2 18.38 -2.36 -6.24
C ASP A 2 18.31 -1.63 -7.58
N LYS A 3 18.73 -2.28 -8.67
CA LYS A 3 18.62 -1.71 -10.03
C LYS A 3 17.16 -1.41 -10.41
N LEU A 4 16.24 -2.34 -10.13
CA LEU A 4 14.83 -2.19 -10.47
C LEU A 4 14.16 -1.12 -9.59
N LEU A 5 14.55 -1.05 -8.31
CA LEU A 5 14.14 0.02 -7.41
C LEU A 5 14.63 1.39 -7.91
N GLY A 6 15.89 1.47 -8.39
CA GLY A 6 16.42 2.67 -9.03
C GLY A 6 15.64 3.08 -10.28
N GLN A 7 15.24 2.13 -11.12
CA GLN A 7 14.38 2.39 -12.29
C GLN A 7 13.00 2.89 -11.88
N LEU A 8 12.40 2.30 -10.84
CA LEU A 8 11.11 2.75 -10.31
C LEU A 8 11.18 4.19 -9.77
N LEU A 9 12.22 4.51 -9.00
CA LEU A 9 12.44 5.87 -8.46
C LEU A 9 12.74 6.89 -9.56
N GLY A 10 13.38 6.46 -10.64
CA GLY A 10 13.72 7.30 -11.79
C GLY A 10 12.58 7.54 -12.77
N ALA A 11 11.56 6.69 -12.78
CA ALA A 11 10.45 6.71 -13.74
C ALA A 11 9.68 8.03 -13.72
N LYS A 12 9.43 8.59 -14.92
CA LYS A 12 8.76 9.88 -15.15
C LYS A 12 7.33 9.73 -15.60
N SER A 13 6.95 8.54 -16.07
CA SER A 13 5.57 8.23 -16.46
C SER A 13 5.00 7.06 -15.66
N ASP A 14 3.68 6.95 -15.65
CA ASP A 14 3.00 5.84 -15.00
C ASP A 14 3.27 4.50 -15.69
N ASP A 15 3.48 4.50 -17.01
CA ASP A 15 3.80 3.28 -17.76
C ASP A 15 5.22 2.77 -17.45
N GLU A 16 6.18 3.68 -17.29
CA GLU A 16 7.53 3.34 -16.81
C GLU A 16 7.48 2.76 -15.39
N ARG A 17 6.69 3.36 -14.49
CA ARG A 17 6.50 2.86 -13.12
C ARG A 17 5.88 1.46 -13.11
N LYS A 18 4.81 1.25 -13.87
CA LYS A 18 4.15 -0.07 -14.00
C LYS A 18 5.12 -1.12 -14.53
N THR A 19 5.94 -0.76 -15.52
CA THR A 19 6.95 -1.67 -16.07
C THR A 19 7.98 -2.07 -15.02
N ALA A 20 8.50 -1.10 -14.26
CA ALA A 20 9.45 -1.38 -13.19
C ALA A 20 8.83 -2.23 -12.05
N LEU A 21 7.60 -1.92 -11.64
CA LEU A 21 6.86 -2.69 -10.62
C LEU A 21 6.60 -4.14 -11.07
N ALA A 22 6.22 -4.35 -12.34
CA ALA A 22 6.03 -5.69 -12.89
C ALA A 22 7.33 -6.51 -12.85
N ALA A 23 8.46 -5.88 -13.18
CA ALA A 23 9.77 -6.53 -13.09
C ALA A 23 10.17 -6.87 -11.64
N ILE A 24 9.88 -5.97 -10.69
CA ILE A 24 10.10 -6.23 -9.25
C ILE A 24 9.24 -7.40 -8.77
N SER A 25 7.95 -7.41 -9.10
CA SER A 25 7.03 -8.47 -8.72
C SER A 25 7.49 -9.83 -9.25
N LYS A 26 7.94 -9.88 -10.51
CA LYS A 26 8.52 -11.10 -11.08
C LYS A 26 9.75 -11.58 -10.30
N LEU A 27 10.73 -10.69 -10.06
CA LEU A 27 11.92 -11.02 -9.29
C LEU A 27 11.58 -11.52 -7.88
N TRP A 28 10.61 -10.88 -7.23
CA TRP A 28 10.17 -11.27 -5.89
C TRP A 28 9.59 -12.69 -5.88
N ASN A 29 8.70 -12.99 -6.83
CA ASN A 29 8.05 -14.29 -6.90
C ASN A 29 9.02 -15.42 -7.31
N ASP A 30 10.00 -15.12 -8.17
CA ASP A 30 10.93 -16.13 -8.70
C ASP A 30 12.10 -16.39 -7.73
N ASP A 31 12.68 -15.34 -7.12
CA ASP A 31 13.99 -15.43 -6.45
C ASP A 31 13.94 -15.22 -4.93
N VAL A 32 12.87 -14.63 -4.38
CA VAL A 32 12.77 -14.40 -2.94
C VAL A 32 12.05 -15.58 -2.29
N PRO A 33 12.67 -16.31 -1.34
CA PRO A 33 12.03 -17.42 -0.64
C PRO A 33 11.02 -16.88 0.38
N SER A 34 9.94 -16.29 -0.12
CA SER A 34 8.82 -15.77 0.65
C SER A 34 7.53 -16.39 0.15
N SER A 35 6.62 -16.70 1.06
CA SER A 35 5.27 -17.14 0.71
C SER A 35 4.31 -16.03 1.09
N ILE A 36 3.60 -15.50 0.09
CA ILE A 36 2.50 -14.56 0.35
C ILE A 36 1.39 -15.39 1.00
N TYR A 37 1.13 -15.12 2.28
CA TYR A 37 0.14 -15.84 3.06
C TYR A 37 -1.27 -15.34 2.75
N GLU A 38 -1.51 -14.04 2.90
CA GLU A 38 -2.76 -13.39 2.55
C GLU A 38 -2.60 -11.86 2.42
N ALA A 39 -3.60 -11.20 1.84
CA ALA A 39 -3.83 -9.77 2.04
C ALA A 39 -4.93 -9.62 3.09
N THR A 40 -4.56 -9.22 4.31
CA THR A 40 -5.50 -9.09 5.42
C THR A 40 -6.31 -7.80 5.26
N GLY A 41 -7.64 -7.90 5.27
CA GLY A 41 -8.51 -6.73 5.36
C GLY A 41 -8.42 -6.08 6.73
N GLU A 42 -8.40 -4.75 6.77
CA GLU A 42 -8.26 -4.00 8.02
C GLU A 42 -9.63 -3.62 8.58
N MET A 43 -9.86 -3.93 9.85
CA MET A 43 -11.05 -3.51 10.59
C MET A 43 -10.66 -2.41 11.57
N ILE A 44 -11.21 -1.22 11.36
CA ILE A 44 -11.06 -0.08 12.28
C ILE A 44 -12.42 0.18 12.92
N ILE A 45 -12.48 0.10 14.25
CA ILE A 45 -13.70 0.32 15.03
C ILE A 45 -13.58 1.63 15.79
N TRP A 46 -14.69 2.36 15.88
CA TRP A 46 -14.83 3.55 16.71
C TRP A 46 -16.23 3.59 17.35
N ASP A 47 -16.41 4.50 18.30
CA ASP A 47 -17.69 4.71 18.98
C ASP A 47 -18.78 5.23 18.03
N LYS A 48 -20.05 4.91 18.27
CA LYS A 48 -21.18 5.34 17.41
C LYS A 48 -21.29 6.86 17.25
N ASP A 49 -20.83 7.64 18.23
CA ASP A 49 -20.89 9.10 18.25
C ASP A 49 -19.65 9.73 17.61
N VAL A 50 -18.71 8.92 17.11
CA VAL A 50 -17.54 9.37 16.35
C VAL A 50 -17.83 9.27 14.86
N HIS A 51 -17.70 10.41 14.19
CA HIS A 51 -18.02 10.56 12.77
C HIS A 51 -16.84 11.12 11.99
N GLY A 52 -16.88 11.01 10.67
CA GLY A 52 -15.88 11.63 9.79
C GLY A 52 -14.48 11.02 9.84
N VAL A 53 -14.31 9.87 10.50
CA VAL A 53 -13.07 9.08 10.46
C VAL A 53 -12.91 8.49 9.06
N ALA A 54 -11.75 8.73 8.45
CA ALA A 54 -11.37 8.07 7.20
C ALA A 54 -10.31 7.01 7.48
N SER A 55 -10.35 5.91 6.74
CA SER A 55 -9.32 4.87 6.76
C SER A 55 -8.51 4.91 5.46
N ASN A 56 -7.28 4.37 5.51
CA ASN A 56 -6.47 4.07 4.33
C ASN A 56 -5.97 2.62 4.39
N ILE A 57 -5.26 2.19 3.35
CA ILE A 57 -4.73 0.82 3.16
C ILE A 57 -3.65 0.41 4.20
N THR A 58 -3.37 1.25 5.21
CA THR A 58 -2.28 1.02 6.18
C THR A 58 -2.75 1.03 7.64
N ALA A 59 -4.03 0.75 7.89
CA ALA A 59 -4.67 0.71 9.20
C ALA A 59 -4.53 2.03 9.98
N VAL A 60 -4.36 3.16 9.28
CA VAL A 60 -4.24 4.47 9.92
C VAL A 60 -5.60 5.16 9.91
N ALA A 61 -6.15 5.40 11.09
CA ALA A 61 -7.30 6.27 11.25
C ALA A 61 -6.90 7.73 11.01
N ARG A 62 -7.63 8.41 10.13
CA ARG A 62 -7.44 9.80 9.78
C ARG A 62 -8.55 10.66 10.37
N PHE A 63 -8.15 11.73 11.05
CA PHE A 63 -9.03 12.53 11.90
C PHE A 63 -9.23 13.98 11.43
N GLU A 64 -8.77 14.35 10.23
CA GLU A 64 -8.83 15.75 9.76
C GLU A 64 -10.27 16.28 9.63
N LYS A 65 -11.24 15.38 9.49
CA LYS A 65 -12.67 15.69 9.41
C LYS A 65 -13.48 15.03 10.54
N ALA A 66 -12.80 14.49 11.54
CA ALA A 66 -13.47 13.74 12.60
C ALA A 66 -14.12 14.68 13.63
N TRP A 67 -15.25 14.27 14.17
CA TRP A 67 -15.99 15.00 15.19
C TRP A 67 -16.79 14.04 16.09
N ILE A 68 -17.23 14.55 17.24
CA ILE A 68 -18.05 13.82 18.23
C ILE A 68 -19.42 14.50 18.36
N GLY A 69 -20.51 13.75 18.29
CA GLY A 69 -21.85 14.19 18.71
C GLY A 69 -23.02 13.59 17.94
#